data_AF-A0A9N8MHS0-F1
#
_entry.id   AF-A0A9N8MHS0-F1
#
_cell.length_a   1.000
_cell.length_b   1.000
_cell.length_c   1.000
_cell.angle_alpha   90.00
_cell.angle_beta   90.00
_cell.angle_gamma   90.00
#
_symmetry.space_group_name_H-M   'P 1'
#
loop_
_entity.id
_entity.type
_entity.pdbx_description
1 polymer ?
#
loop_
_entity_poly.entity_id
_entity_poly.type
_entity_poly.pdbx_seq_one_letter_code
_entity_poly.pdbx_strand_id
1 'polypeptide(L)'
;MKNNTSLLSAVIMMVSVPFFAQNSFQSMNNTMTMQRQQMSVARESQRLGQSMTSNHSKFIIPRQKEIDLFNRLLVKNQQRTIELEAELEEKKIELETSDNKEKIQKQIQRKENWLNVLRNEKKKFERAISKLEGEIAASEKNTK
;
A
#
# COMPACT_ATOMS: atom_id res chain seq x y z
N MET A 1 31.37 11.56 52.95
CA MET A 1 30.15 11.26 52.16
C MET A 1 30.57 10.37 51.01
N LYS A 2 29.90 9.24 50.87
CA LYS A 2 30.33 8.06 50.11
C LYS A 2 30.09 8.23 48.61
N ASN A 3 31.11 7.82 47.84
CA ASN A 3 31.11 7.63 46.40
C ASN A 3 30.01 6.65 45.97
N ASN A 4 29.22 6.98 44.94
CA ASN A 4 28.26 6.08 44.29
C ASN A 4 27.99 6.46 42.82
N THR A 5 29.04 6.65 42.02
CA THR A 5 28.94 6.87 40.56
C THR A 5 29.41 5.65 39.74
N SER A 6 29.26 4.44 40.28
CA SER A 6 29.78 3.20 39.65
C SER A 6 28.82 1.99 39.76
N LEU A 7 27.52 2.25 39.85
CA LEU A 7 26.42 1.28 39.66
C LEU A 7 25.33 2.12 38.98
N LEU A 8 24.83 1.90 37.77
CA LEU A 8 24.65 0.63 37.10
C LEU A 8 24.40 0.99 35.62
N SER A 9 25.47 1.32 34.92
CA SER A 9 25.63 1.30 33.46
C SER A 9 25.49 -0.12 32.88
N ALA A 10 24.62 -0.95 33.47
CA ALA A 10 24.42 -2.37 33.17
C ALA A 10 22.92 -2.69 32.97
N VAL A 11 22.24 -1.90 32.14
CA VAL A 11 20.91 -2.25 31.58
C VAL A 11 20.94 -2.26 30.04
N ILE A 12 22.08 -1.94 29.41
CA ILE A 12 22.20 -1.78 27.93
C ILE A 12 22.83 -3.00 27.22
N MET A 13 23.05 -4.16 27.87
CA MET A 13 23.82 -5.25 27.24
C MET A 13 23.22 -6.65 27.19
N MET A 14 21.92 -6.87 27.39
CA MET A 14 21.34 -8.20 27.14
C MET A 14 19.86 -8.16 26.74
N VAL A 15 19.56 -7.95 25.44
CA VAL A 15 18.69 -8.86 24.68
C VAL A 15 19.12 -8.80 23.21
N SER A 16 19.97 -9.76 22.85
CA SER A 16 20.41 -10.09 21.50
C SER A 16 19.23 -10.48 20.59
N VAL A 17 19.20 -9.88 19.40
CA VAL A 17 18.68 -10.48 18.17
C VAL A 17 19.48 -11.77 17.92
N PRO A 18 18.83 -12.94 17.72
CA PRO A 18 18.54 -13.39 16.35
C PRO A 18 17.30 -14.31 16.22
N PHE A 19 16.37 -13.98 15.31
CA PHE A 19 15.43 -14.96 14.75
C PHE A 19 15.32 -14.79 13.23
N PHE A 20 16.44 -15.05 12.55
CA PHE A 20 16.48 -15.37 11.13
C PHE A 20 17.20 -16.71 10.98
N ALA A 21 16.44 -17.80 10.97
CA ALA A 21 16.77 -19.08 10.31
C ALA A 21 15.83 -20.19 10.80
N GLN A 22 14.65 -20.36 10.18
CA GLN A 22 13.90 -21.62 10.36
C GLN A 22 12.94 -22.04 9.23
N ASN A 23 13.02 -21.46 8.03
CA ASN A 23 12.12 -21.85 6.93
C ASN A 23 12.78 -22.44 5.68
N SER A 24 14.10 -22.70 5.67
CA SER A 24 14.80 -23.19 4.47
C SER A 24 14.89 -24.72 4.33
N PHE A 25 14.46 -25.51 5.31
CA PHE A 25 14.64 -26.98 5.27
C PHE A 25 13.43 -27.82 4.85
N GLN A 26 12.26 -27.22 4.58
CA GLN A 26 11.10 -27.97 4.04
C GLN A 26 10.98 -27.94 2.51
N SER A 27 11.77 -27.14 1.81
CA SER A 27 11.63 -26.98 0.35
C SER A 27 12.28 -28.10 -0.49
N MET A 28 13.10 -28.98 0.09
CA MET A 28 13.85 -29.98 -0.71
C MET A 28 13.10 -31.30 -0.94
N ASN A 29 12.05 -31.61 -0.19
CA ASN A 29 11.29 -32.86 -0.37
C ASN A 29 10.07 -32.72 -1.31
N ASN A 30 9.67 -31.50 -1.67
CA ASN A 30 8.55 -31.27 -2.61
C ASN A 30 8.99 -31.09 -4.07
N THR A 31 10.29 -31.00 -4.35
CA THR A 31 10.79 -30.73 -5.71
C THR A 31 10.76 -31.97 -6.61
N MET A 32 10.86 -33.19 -6.06
CA MET A 32 10.89 -34.42 -6.88
C MET A 32 9.50 -34.91 -7.31
N THR A 33 8.43 -34.59 -6.60
CA THR A 33 7.06 -34.98 -7.02
C THR A 33 6.47 -34.01 -8.05
N MET A 34 6.86 -32.73 -8.03
CA MET A 34 6.42 -31.73 -9.02
C MET A 34 6.99 -31.96 -10.43
N GLN A 35 8.18 -32.55 -10.55
CA GLN A 35 8.82 -32.77 -11.85
C GLN A 35 8.11 -33.83 -12.70
N ARG A 36 7.40 -34.80 -12.07
CA ARG A 36 6.59 -35.80 -12.79
C ARG A 36 5.22 -35.27 -13.25
N GLN A 37 4.65 -34.28 -12.59
CA GLN A 37 3.38 -33.69 -13.02
C GLN A 37 3.58 -32.67 -14.17
N GLN A 38 4.69 -31.92 -14.19
CA GLN A 38 4.97 -30.96 -15.27
C GLN A 38 5.16 -31.59 -16.66
N MET A 39 5.68 -32.82 -16.74
CA MET A 39 5.88 -33.50 -18.02
C MET A 39 4.58 -33.98 -18.69
N SER A 40 3.49 -34.14 -17.92
CA SER A 40 2.18 -34.52 -18.49
C SER A 40 1.41 -33.31 -19.04
N VAL A 41 1.53 -32.15 -18.40
CA VAL A 41 0.83 -30.91 -18.80
C VAL A 41 1.49 -30.24 -20.02
N ALA A 42 2.79 -30.45 -20.23
CA ALA A 42 3.52 -29.92 -21.37
C ALA A 42 3.13 -30.57 -22.72
N ARG A 43 2.60 -31.80 -22.72
CA ARG A 43 2.14 -32.48 -23.95
C ARG A 43 0.69 -32.14 -24.32
N GLU A 44 -0.16 -31.79 -23.37
CA GLU A 44 -1.52 -31.31 -23.66
C GLU A 44 -1.56 -29.85 -24.12
N SER A 45 -0.64 -29.01 -23.65
CA SER A 45 -0.55 -27.59 -24.01
C SER A 45 -0.09 -27.33 -25.46
N GLN A 46 0.51 -28.31 -26.14
CA GLN A 46 0.88 -28.19 -27.56
C GLN A 46 -0.26 -28.51 -28.54
N ARG A 47 -1.40 -29.07 -28.07
CA ARG A 47 -2.60 -29.28 -28.90
C ARG A 47 -3.68 -28.21 -28.74
N LEU A 48 -3.58 -27.36 -27.71
CA LEU A 48 -4.46 -26.20 -27.46
C LEU A 48 -3.87 -24.86 -27.93
N GLY A 49 -2.68 -24.88 -28.55
CA GLY A 49 -1.88 -23.70 -28.89
C GLY A 49 -2.34 -22.86 -30.09
N GLN A 50 -3.60 -22.97 -30.56
CA GLN A 50 -4.10 -22.15 -31.69
C GLN A 50 -5.50 -21.55 -31.51
N SER A 51 -6.03 -21.48 -30.28
CA SER A 51 -7.31 -20.80 -30.04
C SER A 51 -7.28 -20.10 -28.70
N MET A 52 -7.66 -18.82 -28.70
CA MET A 52 -7.81 -17.91 -27.55
C MET A 52 -6.59 -17.04 -27.22
N THR A 53 -6.10 -16.29 -28.20
CA THR A 53 -5.59 -14.94 -27.91
C THR A 53 -6.67 -14.12 -27.19
N SER A 54 -6.31 -13.49 -26.07
CA SER A 54 -7.04 -12.35 -25.48
C SER A 54 -8.35 -12.63 -24.73
N ASN A 55 -8.33 -13.46 -23.69
CA ASN A 55 -9.29 -13.34 -22.58
C ASN A 55 -8.61 -12.73 -21.35
N HIS A 56 -8.29 -11.43 -21.42
CA HIS A 56 -8.25 -10.62 -20.21
C HIS A 56 -9.67 -10.66 -19.62
N SER A 57 -9.88 -11.49 -18.60
CA SER A 57 -11.06 -11.44 -17.75
C SER A 57 -11.10 -10.06 -17.09
N LYS A 58 -11.69 -9.08 -17.78
CA LYS A 58 -12.12 -7.83 -17.19
C LYS A 58 -13.32 -8.20 -16.35
N PHE A 59 -13.11 -8.42 -15.05
CA PHE A 59 -14.22 -8.48 -14.10
C PHE A 59 -15.05 -7.20 -14.31
N ILE A 60 -16.26 -7.35 -14.86
CA ILE A 60 -17.18 -6.22 -15.04
C ILE A 60 -17.73 -5.92 -13.66
N ILE A 61 -17.18 -4.89 -13.01
CA ILE A 61 -17.72 -4.39 -11.76
C ILE A 61 -18.93 -3.51 -12.12
N PRO A 62 -20.11 -3.72 -11.49
CA PRO A 62 -21.22 -2.80 -11.67
C PRO A 62 -20.79 -1.37 -11.34
N ARG A 63 -21.15 -0.40 -12.19
CA ARG A 63 -20.74 1.01 -12.04
C ARG A 63 -21.01 1.57 -10.64
N GLN A 64 -22.14 1.21 -10.03
CA GLN A 64 -22.47 1.60 -8.66
C GLN A 64 -21.45 1.07 -7.64
N LYS A 65 -21.00 -0.19 -7.77
CA LYS A 65 -19.98 -0.76 -6.88
C LYS A 65 -18.61 -0.09 -7.06
N GLU A 66 -18.30 0.40 -8.27
CA GLU A 66 -17.09 1.20 -8.52
C GLU A 66 -17.17 2.56 -7.83
N ILE A 67 -18.32 3.24 -7.91
CA ILE A 67 -18.58 4.50 -7.18
C ILE A 67 -18.42 4.27 -5.67
N ASP A 68 -19.02 3.21 -5.11
CA ASP A 68 -18.91 2.88 -3.68
C ASP A 68 -17.47 2.58 -3.25
N LEU A 69 -16.64 2.02 -4.15
CA LEU A 69 -15.22 1.81 -3.91
C LEU A 69 -14.47 3.15 -3.86
N PHE A 70 -14.69 4.03 -4.84
CA PHE A 70 -14.04 5.35 -4.86
C PHE A 70 -14.46 6.21 -3.66
N ASN A 71 -15.73 6.17 -3.25
CA ASN A 71 -16.19 6.85 -2.04
C ASN A 71 -15.48 6.35 -0.78
N ARG A 72 -15.29 5.03 -0.64
CA ARG A 72 -14.51 4.47 0.48
C ARG A 72 -13.05 4.91 0.45
N LEU A 73 -12.44 4.99 -0.74
CA LEU A 73 -11.07 5.49 -0.89
C LEU A 73 -10.97 6.99 -0.57
N LEU A 74 -11.96 7.79 -0.95
CA LEU A 74 -12.04 9.21 -0.59
C LEU A 74 -12.10 9.42 0.92
N VAL A 75 -12.91 8.65 1.65
CA VAL A 75 -12.97 8.70 3.11
C VAL A 75 -11.61 8.37 3.74
N LYS A 76 -10.94 7.31 3.25
CA LYS A 76 -9.60 6.96 3.73
C LYS A 76 -8.56 8.05 3.44
N ASN A 77 -8.57 8.62 2.23
CA ASN A 77 -7.67 9.70 1.86
C ASN A 77 -7.93 10.96 2.68
N GLN A 78 -9.18 11.26 3.01
CA GLN A 78 -9.54 12.38 3.87
C GLN A 78 -9.01 12.18 5.30
N GLN A 79 -9.20 10.99 5.88
CA GLN A 79 -8.63 10.66 7.19
C GLN A 79 -7.10 10.80 7.20
N ARG A 80 -6.43 10.27 6.17
CA ARG A 80 -4.97 10.37 6.06
C ARG A 80 -4.49 11.81 5.85
N THR A 81 -5.28 12.64 5.17
CA THR A 81 -4.98 14.07 5.00
C THR A 81 -4.99 14.79 6.35
N ILE A 82 -6.00 14.54 7.19
CA ILE A 82 -6.11 15.12 8.53
C ILE A 82 -4.90 14.72 9.39
N GLU A 83 -4.54 13.43 9.39
CA GLU A 83 -3.37 12.93 10.13
C GLU A 83 -2.07 13.61 9.66
N LEU A 84 -1.85 13.70 8.35
CA LEU A 84 -0.66 14.33 7.80
C LEU A 84 -0.60 15.83 8.08
N GLU A 85 -1.74 16.53 8.08
CA GLU A 85 -1.82 17.95 8.43
C GLU A 85 -1.46 18.17 9.91
N ALA A 86 -1.95 17.32 10.81
CA ALA A 86 -1.57 17.36 12.22
C ALA A 86 -0.07 17.06 12.43
N GLU A 87 0.45 16.01 11.80
CA GLU A 87 1.88 15.66 11.85
C GLU A 87 2.77 16.78 11.27
N LEU A 88 2.28 17.52 10.27
CA LEU A 88 3.01 18.62 9.65
C LEU A 88 3.05 19.85 10.56
N GLU A 89 1.95 20.14 11.25
CA GLU A 89 1.90 21.22 12.23
C GLU A 89 2.84 20.96 13.42
N GLU A 90 2.87 19.72 13.92
CA GLU A 90 3.82 19.31 14.95
C GLU A 90 5.27 19.54 14.48
N LYS A 91 5.60 19.19 13.23
CA LYS A 91 6.94 19.40 12.68
C LYS A 91 7.28 20.87 12.48
N LYS A 92 6.31 21.73 12.19
CA LYS A 92 6.53 23.18 12.12
C LYS A 92 6.89 23.76 13.48
N ILE A 93 6.20 23.32 14.54
CA ILE A 93 6.53 23.72 15.91
C ILE A 93 7.92 23.20 16.31
N GLU A 94 8.25 21.95 15.95
CA GLU A 94 9.60 21.38 16.18
C GLU A 94 10.69 22.17 15.44
N LEU A 95 10.40 22.69 14.24
CA LEU A 95 11.36 23.46 13.45
C LEU A 95 11.79 24.76 14.16
N GLU A 96 10.88 25.40 14.89
CA GLU A 96 11.16 26.65 15.59
C GLU A 96 12.14 26.46 16.76
N THR A 97 12.06 25.31 17.42
CA THR A 97 12.78 25.02 18.67
C THR A 97 13.99 24.12 18.49
N SER A 98 14.15 23.47 17.34
CA SER A 98 15.23 22.53 17.09
C SER A 98 16.51 23.18 16.58
N ASP A 99 17.65 22.67 17.04
CA ASP A 99 18.98 23.00 16.50
C ASP A 99 19.20 22.39 15.09
N ASN A 100 18.49 21.32 14.74
CA ASN A 100 18.63 20.62 13.45
C ASN A 100 17.51 20.98 12.47
N LYS A 101 17.45 22.26 12.12
CA LYS A 101 16.40 22.82 11.25
C LYS A 101 16.38 22.19 9.86
N GLU A 102 17.54 21.88 9.28
CA GLU A 102 17.63 21.31 7.93
C GLU A 102 16.94 19.93 7.85
N LYS A 103 17.14 19.07 8.86
CA LYS A 103 16.53 17.74 8.88
C LYS A 103 15.01 17.83 9.01
N ILE A 104 14.51 18.72 9.86
CA ILE A 104 13.07 18.92 10.07
C ILE A 104 12.43 19.52 8.81
N GLN A 105 13.08 20.48 8.17
CA GLN A 105 12.59 21.09 6.93
C GLN A 105 12.47 20.05 5.80
N LYS A 106 13.42 19.10 5.71
CA LYS A 106 13.29 17.95 4.78
C LYS A 106 12.10 17.05 5.13
N GLN A 107 11.77 16.87 6.41
CA GLN A 107 10.59 16.09 6.82
C GLN A 107 9.28 16.83 6.48
N ILE A 108 9.21 18.14 6.73
CA ILE A 108 8.08 18.99 6.34
C ILE A 108 7.85 18.90 4.83
N GLN A 109 8.89 19.12 4.03
CA GLN A 109 8.78 19.04 2.56
C GLN A 109 8.26 17.68 2.08
N ARG A 110 8.72 16.58 2.69
CA ARG A 110 8.22 15.24 2.35
C ARG A 110 6.73 15.09 2.67
N LYS A 111 6.27 15.61 3.82
CA LYS A 111 4.85 15.57 4.20
C LYS A 111 3.99 16.44 3.27
N GLU A 112 4.47 17.63 2.90
CA GLU A 112 3.79 18.49 1.91
C GLU A 112 3.64 17.81 0.55
N ASN A 113 4.69 17.12 0.10
CA ASN A 113 4.63 16.35 -1.14
C ASN A 113 3.57 15.22 -1.05
N TRP A 114 3.50 14.51 0.08
CA TRP A 114 2.47 13.49 0.31
C TRP A 114 1.05 14.06 0.34
N LEU A 115 0.85 15.22 0.98
CA LEU A 115 -0.44 15.92 0.94
C LEU A 115 -0.83 16.30 -0.49
N ASN A 116 0.12 16.73 -1.32
CA ASN A 116 -0.14 17.03 -2.71
C ASN A 116 -0.56 15.77 -3.51
N VAL A 117 0.08 14.62 -3.25
CA VAL A 117 -0.33 13.34 -3.84
C VAL A 117 -1.77 13.00 -3.48
N LEU A 118 -2.13 13.06 -2.19
CA LEU A 118 -3.50 12.77 -1.73
C LEU A 118 -4.54 13.71 -2.34
N ARG A 119 -4.21 15.01 -2.47
CA ARG A 119 -5.08 16.00 -3.13
C ARG A 119 -5.30 15.68 -4.61
N ASN A 120 -4.28 15.21 -5.31
CA ASN A 120 -4.39 14.80 -6.71
C ASN A 120 -5.20 13.50 -6.87
N GLU A 121 -5.02 12.53 -5.97
CA GLU A 121 -5.83 11.31 -5.94
C GLU A 121 -7.30 11.61 -5.65
N LYS A 122 -7.59 12.49 -4.69
CA LYS A 122 -8.95 12.95 -4.41
C LYS A 122 -9.64 13.47 -5.67
N LYS A 123 -8.99 14.41 -6.39
CA LYS A 123 -9.50 14.94 -7.66
C LYS A 123 -9.70 13.85 -8.71
N LYS A 124 -8.83 12.84 -8.75
CA LYS A 124 -8.95 11.71 -9.69
C LYS A 124 -10.18 10.86 -9.38
N PHE A 125 -10.42 10.54 -8.12
CA PHE A 125 -11.59 9.77 -7.68
C PHE A 125 -12.90 10.54 -7.89
N GLU A 126 -12.93 11.83 -7.55
CA GLU A 126 -14.09 12.69 -7.79
C GLU A 126 -14.47 12.73 -9.28
N ARG A 127 -13.49 12.92 -10.18
CA ARG A 127 -13.75 12.88 -11.64
C ARG A 127 -14.25 11.51 -12.11
N ALA A 128 -13.71 10.43 -11.57
CA ALA A 128 -14.13 9.08 -11.92
C ALA A 128 -15.58 8.82 -11.48
N ILE A 129 -15.95 9.25 -10.28
CA ILE A 129 -17.32 9.18 -9.76
C ILE A 129 -18.26 9.98 -10.67
N SER A 130 -17.98 11.26 -10.94
CA SER A 130 -18.85 12.08 -11.79
C SER A 130 -19.03 11.50 -13.19
N LYS A 131 -17.99 10.87 -13.75
CA LYS A 131 -18.10 10.16 -15.03
C LYS A 131 -19.05 8.96 -14.93
N LEU A 132 -18.87 8.11 -13.92
CA LEU A 132 -19.70 6.91 -13.72
C LEU A 132 -21.17 7.27 -13.45
N GLU A 133 -21.41 8.31 -12.65
CA GLU A 133 -22.75 8.85 -12.41
C GLU A 133 -23.41 9.35 -13.70
N GLY A 134 -22.64 10.06 -14.54
CA GLY A 134 -23.10 10.48 -15.87
C GLY A 134 -23.46 9.30 -16.79
N GLU A 135 -22.67 8.23 -16.78
CA GLU A 135 -22.96 7.01 -17.54
C GLU A 135 -24.22 6.29 -17.05
N ILE A 136 -24.43 6.23 -15.73
CA ILE A 136 -25.65 5.65 -15.13
C ILE A 136 -26.87 6.46 -15.58
N ALA A 137 -26.84 7.78 -15.38
CA ALA A 137 -27.94 8.67 -15.75
C ALA A 137 -28.27 8.64 -17.25
N ALA A 138 -27.26 8.52 -18.11
CA ALA A 138 -27.46 8.36 -19.55
C ALA A 138 -28.11 7.02 -19.90
N SER A 139 -27.74 5.93 -19.21
CA SER A 139 -28.35 4.62 -19.43
C SER A 139 -29.82 4.58 -19.02
N GLU A 140 -30.18 5.24 -17.91
CA GLU A 140 -31.55 5.30 -17.41
C GLU A 140 -32.49 6.09 -18.33
N LYS A 141 -31.97 7.12 -19.01
CA LYS A 141 -32.74 7.90 -20.01
C LYS A 141 -33.06 7.12 -21.27
N ASN A 142 -32.23 6.15 -21.66
CA ASN A 142 -32.41 5.33 -22.87
C ASN A 142 -33.30 4.10 -22.65
N THR A 143 -33.64 3.80 -21.39
CA THR A 143 -34.56 2.70 -21.00
C THR A 143 -36.01 3.14 -20.74
N LYS A 144 -36.32 4.43 -20.95
CA LYS A 144 -37.69 4.98 -20.92
C LYS A 144 -38.18 5.23 -22.34
#